data_AF-A0A315AI63-F1
#
_entry.id   AF-A0A315AI63-F1
#
_cell.length_a   1.000
_cell.length_b   1.000
_cell.length_c   1.000
_cell.angle_alpha   90.00
_cell.angle_beta   90.00
_cell.angle_gamma   90.00
#
_symmetry.space_group_name_H-M   'P 1'
#
loop_
_entity.id
_entity.type
_entity.pdbx_description
1 polymer ?
#
loop_
_entity_poly.entity_id
_entity_poly.type
_entity_poly.pdbx_seq_one_letter_code
_entity_poly.pdbx_strand_id
1 'polypeptide(L)'
;MDALTPHARDTAWLWRSQFAAELIRAGLLLPGAMLAADVVRQLNEGLVTHSIVVLSPLLLELDKAAHAVPGWSALRERVKQALDLSLAKALPEPSDWSMVVPVMPCQCADCRQVMTFLKSQDSAGLTLPMAEARRKHIIDQFEQSGLGLTMDVLRQGSPYKLRIAKPANLRAKAERQRLQHEQWLAALG
;
A
#
# COMPACT_ATOMS: atom_id res chain seq x y z
N MET A 1 -4.21 23.41 7.72
CA MET A 1 -3.76 22.57 6.58
C MET A 1 -2.99 21.42 7.20
N ASP A 2 -3.73 20.40 7.64
CA ASP A 2 -3.15 19.36 8.50
C ASP A 2 -2.46 18.30 7.64
N ALA A 3 -1.15 18.19 7.83
CA ALA A 3 -0.30 17.24 7.15
C ALA A 3 -0.70 15.81 7.55
N LEU A 4 -1.41 15.13 6.65
CA LEU A 4 -1.69 13.70 6.79
C LEU A 4 -0.36 12.92 6.81
N THR A 5 -0.16 12.13 7.88
CA THR A 5 1.02 11.30 8.11
C THR A 5 1.17 10.20 7.04
N PRO A 6 2.40 9.71 6.76
CA PRO A 6 2.72 8.86 5.61
C PRO A 6 1.84 7.63 5.42
N HIS A 7 1.27 7.08 6.50
CA HIS A 7 0.57 5.80 6.52
C HIS A 7 -0.97 5.93 6.41
N ALA A 8 -1.54 7.13 6.57
CA ALA A 8 -2.95 7.42 6.27
C ALA A 8 -3.23 7.51 4.75
N ARG A 9 -2.16 7.52 3.95
CA ARG A 9 -2.20 7.64 2.49
C ARG A 9 -2.56 6.32 1.82
N ASP A 10 -2.34 5.18 2.48
CA ASP A 10 -2.31 3.81 1.92
C ASP A 10 -3.65 3.21 1.45
N THR A 11 -4.80 3.67 1.94
CA THR A 11 -6.14 3.19 1.48
C THR A 11 -6.68 3.91 0.26
N ALA A 12 -6.23 5.15 0.00
CA ALA A 12 -6.68 5.94 -1.15
C ALA A 12 -5.90 5.62 -2.46
N TRP A 13 -5.13 4.52 -2.49
CA TRP A 13 -3.98 4.36 -3.40
C TRP A 13 -4.28 4.06 -4.86
N LEU A 14 -5.28 3.26 -5.20
CA LEU A 14 -5.42 2.78 -6.59
C LEU A 14 -5.63 3.93 -7.59
N TRP A 15 -6.53 4.88 -7.30
CA TRP A 15 -6.81 6.00 -8.20
C TRP A 15 -5.72 7.08 -8.19
N ARG A 16 -5.13 7.39 -7.03
CA ARG A 16 -4.07 8.41 -6.92
C ARG A 16 -2.72 7.92 -7.47
N SER A 17 -2.42 6.62 -7.36
CA SER A 17 -1.20 6.04 -7.95
C SER A 17 -1.27 5.98 -9.48
N GLN A 18 -2.42 5.64 -10.06
CA GLN A 18 -2.64 5.75 -11.51
C GLN A 18 -2.55 7.20 -11.97
N PHE A 19 -3.21 8.14 -11.30
CA PHE A 19 -3.13 9.56 -11.66
C PHE A 19 -1.71 10.12 -11.51
N ALA A 20 -0.98 9.73 -10.47
CA ALA A 20 0.42 10.11 -10.29
C ALA A 20 1.31 9.54 -11.41
N ALA A 21 1.12 8.27 -11.79
CA ALA A 21 1.86 7.66 -12.89
C ALA A 21 1.63 8.40 -14.21
N GLU A 22 0.37 8.73 -14.53
CA GLU A 22 0.05 9.48 -15.76
C GLU A 22 0.62 10.90 -15.76
N LEU A 23 0.59 11.59 -14.61
CA LEU A 23 1.23 12.91 -14.49
C LEU A 23 2.75 12.85 -14.64
N ILE A 24 3.39 11.83 -14.06
CA ILE A 24 4.84 11.61 -14.20
C ILE A 24 5.18 11.33 -15.67
N ARG A 25 4.43 10.42 -16.33
CA ARG A 25 4.61 10.14 -17.76
C ARG A 25 4.47 11.40 -18.59
N ALA A 26 3.39 12.16 -18.42
CA ALA A 26 3.16 13.38 -19.17
C ALA A 26 4.30 14.39 -18.95
N GLY A 27 4.71 14.62 -17.70
CA GLY A 27 5.80 15.56 -17.38
C GLY A 27 7.16 15.17 -17.97
N LEU A 28 7.42 13.87 -18.14
CA LEU A 28 8.67 13.34 -18.71
C LEU A 28 8.64 13.24 -20.24
N LEU A 29 7.46 13.07 -20.85
CA LEU A 29 7.29 12.94 -22.30
C LEU A 29 7.01 14.27 -23.00
N LEU A 30 6.56 15.29 -22.27
CA LEU A 30 6.34 16.62 -22.82
C LEU A 30 7.68 17.26 -23.25
N PRO A 31 7.72 17.96 -24.40
CA PRO A 31 8.91 18.67 -24.84
C PRO A 31 9.19 19.85 -23.91
N GLY A 32 10.12 19.64 -22.97
CA GLY A 32 10.53 20.67 -21.99
C GLY A 32 11.51 20.12 -20.97
N ALA A 33 12.81 20.27 -21.22
CA ALA A 33 13.86 19.73 -20.35
C ALA A 33 13.76 20.21 -18.89
N MET A 34 13.26 21.43 -18.66
CA MET A 34 13.04 21.97 -17.32
C MET A 34 11.91 21.26 -16.56
N LEU A 35 10.79 20.94 -17.22
CA LEU A 35 9.67 20.24 -16.59
C LEU A 35 10.09 18.80 -16.21
N ALA A 36 10.75 18.11 -17.13
CA ALA A 36 11.25 16.76 -16.88
C ALA A 36 12.26 16.74 -15.71
N ALA A 37 13.20 17.68 -15.68
CA ALA A 37 14.16 17.80 -14.58
C ALA A 37 13.48 18.11 -13.24
N ASP A 38 12.46 18.98 -13.23
CA ASP A 38 11.72 19.29 -12.00
C ASP A 38 10.90 18.09 -11.49
N VAL A 39 10.26 17.34 -12.39
CA VAL A 39 9.57 16.09 -12.05
C VAL A 39 10.57 15.11 -11.43
N VAL A 40 11.72 14.87 -12.06
CA VAL A 40 12.75 13.95 -11.53
C VAL A 40 13.28 14.42 -10.17
N ARG A 41 13.47 15.73 -9.99
CA ARG A 41 13.87 16.32 -8.70
C ARG A 41 12.82 16.04 -7.62
N GLN A 42 11.55 16.29 -7.91
CA GLN A 42 10.44 16.03 -6.97
C GLN A 42 10.33 14.54 -6.62
N LEU A 43 10.53 13.65 -7.59
CA LEU A 43 10.54 12.19 -7.35
C LEU A 43 11.70 11.78 -6.45
N ASN A 44 12.90 12.33 -6.64
CA ASN A 44 14.07 12.07 -5.80
C ASN A 44 13.87 12.57 -4.36
N GLU A 45 13.38 13.80 -4.18
CA GLU A 45 13.09 14.39 -2.87
C GLU A 45 11.97 13.65 -2.14
N GLY A 46 10.96 13.22 -2.90
CA GLY A 46 9.79 12.53 -2.39
C GLY A 46 9.92 11.01 -2.35
N LEU A 47 11.06 10.39 -2.62
CA LEU A 47 11.13 8.92 -2.76
C LEU A 47 10.66 8.15 -1.51
N VAL A 48 10.85 8.73 -0.33
CA VAL A 48 10.34 8.17 0.95
C VAL A 48 8.81 8.13 0.99
N THR A 49 8.14 8.91 0.14
CA THR A 49 6.68 9.04 0.02
C THR A 49 6.08 8.35 -1.22
N HIS A 50 6.90 7.93 -2.18
CA HIS A 50 6.43 7.26 -3.39
C HIS A 50 6.67 5.75 -3.28
N SER A 51 5.67 4.97 -3.67
CA SER A 51 5.77 3.51 -3.65
C SER A 51 6.64 3.03 -4.80
N ILE A 52 7.62 2.18 -4.50
CA ILE A 52 8.44 1.46 -5.49
C ILE A 52 7.58 0.68 -6.49
N VAL A 53 6.34 0.32 -6.13
CA VAL A 53 5.38 -0.34 -7.03
C VAL A 53 4.97 0.58 -8.19
N VAL A 54 4.97 1.91 -7.99
CA VAL A 54 4.67 2.89 -9.05
C VAL A 54 5.93 3.24 -9.81
N LEU A 55 7.05 3.47 -9.11
CA LEU A 55 8.27 3.97 -9.73
C LEU A 55 8.99 2.92 -10.59
N SER A 56 9.05 1.66 -10.15
CA SER A 56 9.76 0.59 -10.89
C SER A 56 9.26 0.42 -12.34
N PRO A 57 7.95 0.21 -12.61
CA PRO A 57 7.49 0.09 -14.00
C PRO A 57 7.66 1.38 -14.81
N LEU A 58 7.52 2.56 -14.19
CA LEU A 58 7.75 3.84 -14.86
C LEU A 58 9.19 4.02 -15.31
N LEU A 59 10.15 3.67 -14.44
CA LEU A 59 11.58 3.72 -14.78
C LEU A 59 11.89 2.80 -15.96
N LEU A 60 11.35 1.58 -15.96
CA LEU A 60 11.57 0.62 -17.06
C LEU A 60 11.00 1.13 -18.39
N GLU A 61 9.80 1.70 -18.35
CA GLU A 61 9.12 2.20 -19.55
C GLU A 61 9.80 3.45 -20.12
N LEU A 62 10.16 4.40 -19.26
CA LEU A 62 10.59 5.73 -19.67
C LEU A 62 12.11 5.87 -19.79
N ASP A 63 12.90 4.85 -19.47
CA ASP A 63 14.36 4.93 -19.43
C ASP A 63 14.94 5.51 -20.73
N LYS A 64 14.48 5.01 -21.89
CA LYS A 64 14.94 5.50 -23.20
C LYS A 64 14.70 7.00 -23.40
N ALA A 65 13.58 7.52 -22.91
CA ALA A 65 13.22 8.93 -23.06
C ALA A 65 13.88 9.82 -22.00
N ALA A 66 14.04 9.31 -20.78
CA ALA A 66 14.39 10.11 -19.61
C ALA A 66 15.84 9.90 -19.11
N HIS A 67 16.61 8.95 -19.65
CA HIS A 67 18.00 8.69 -19.22
C HIS A 67 18.92 9.93 -19.22
N ALA A 68 18.71 10.88 -20.12
CA ALA A 68 19.47 12.12 -20.20
C ALA A 68 18.97 13.23 -19.24
N VAL A 69 17.82 13.02 -18.59
CA VAL A 69 17.25 13.99 -17.65
C VAL A 69 18.11 14.02 -16.38
N PRO A 70 18.55 15.21 -15.92
CA PRO A 70 19.33 15.32 -14.68
C PRO A 70 18.62 14.65 -13.50
N GLY A 71 19.36 13.81 -12.76
CA GLY A 71 18.85 13.08 -11.60
C GLY A 71 18.12 11.78 -11.91
N TRP A 72 17.96 11.40 -13.18
CA TRP A 72 17.29 10.14 -13.56
C TRP A 72 18.08 8.91 -13.09
N SER A 73 19.40 8.90 -13.31
CA SER A 73 20.28 7.83 -12.82
C SER A 73 20.25 7.70 -11.29
N ALA A 74 20.24 8.84 -10.58
CA ALA A 74 20.12 8.86 -9.12
C ALA A 74 18.77 8.29 -8.66
N LEU A 75 17.67 8.62 -9.35
CA LEU A 75 16.34 8.06 -9.05
C LEU A 75 16.34 6.54 -9.25
N ARG A 76 16.91 6.07 -10.37
CA ARG A 76 17.02 4.64 -10.68
C ARG A 76 17.78 3.88 -9.60
N GLU A 77 18.95 4.36 -9.20
CA GLU A 77 19.76 3.71 -8.15
C GLU A 77 19.06 3.69 -6.79
N ARG A 78 18.34 4.76 -6.43
CA ARG A 78 17.56 4.79 -5.19
C ARG A 78 16.38 3.82 -5.21
N VAL A 79 15.73 3.63 -6.36
CA VAL A 79 14.67 2.62 -6.51
C VAL A 79 15.25 1.21 -6.40
N LYS A 80 16.42 0.94 -6.99
CA LYS A 80 17.14 -0.33 -6.83
C LYS A 80 17.46 -0.62 -5.36
N GLN A 81 18.04 0.35 -4.64
CA GLN A 81 18.30 0.22 -3.20
C GLN A 81 17.03 -0.04 -2.39
N ALA A 82 15.91 0.60 -2.74
CA ALA A 82 14.63 0.36 -2.07
C ALA A 82 14.07 -1.03 -2.38
N LEU A 83 14.26 -1.56 -3.60
CA LEU A 83 13.93 -2.94 -3.95
C LEU A 83 14.81 -3.93 -3.17
N ASP A 84 16.12 -3.71 -3.09
CA ASP A 84 17.03 -4.54 -2.29
C ASP A 84 16.61 -4.61 -0.82
N LEU A 85 16.31 -3.45 -0.21
CA LEU A 85 15.80 -3.38 1.16
C LEU A 85 14.45 -4.11 1.32
N SER A 86 13.60 -4.09 0.29
CA SER A 86 12.35 -4.84 0.30
C SER A 86 12.59 -6.35 0.20
N LEU A 87 13.55 -6.79 -0.60
CA LEU A 87 13.87 -8.20 -0.81
C LEU A 87 14.64 -8.81 0.37
N ALA A 88 15.42 -7.99 1.08
CA ALA A 88 16.10 -8.39 2.31
C ALA A 88 15.13 -8.73 3.46
N LYS A 89 13.88 -8.25 3.39
CA LYS A 89 12.84 -8.64 4.36
C LYS A 89 12.42 -10.10 4.14
N ALA A 90 12.39 -10.86 5.22
CA ALA A 90 11.88 -12.22 5.20
C ALA A 90 10.39 -12.24 4.82
N LEU A 91 9.97 -13.30 4.14
CA LEU A 91 8.55 -13.56 3.95
C LEU A 91 7.90 -13.84 5.31
N PRO A 92 6.64 -13.40 5.52
CA PRO A 92 5.90 -13.76 6.73
C PRO A 92 5.82 -15.28 6.90
N GLU A 93 5.99 -15.76 8.13
CA GLU A 93 5.83 -17.18 8.46
C GLU A 93 4.43 -17.68 8.08
N PRO A 94 4.23 -18.99 7.79
CA PRO A 94 2.91 -19.50 7.38
C PRO A 94 1.79 -19.24 8.40
N SER A 95 2.14 -19.10 9.68
CA SER A 95 1.22 -18.78 10.78
C SER A 95 1.12 -17.29 11.08
N ASP A 96 1.85 -16.43 10.35
CA ASP A 96 1.81 -14.98 10.56
C ASP A 96 0.60 -14.37 9.82
N TRP A 97 -0.41 -14.00 10.61
CA TRP A 97 -1.61 -13.31 10.13
C TRP A 97 -1.52 -11.80 10.20
N SER A 98 -0.37 -11.21 10.49
CA SER A 98 -0.25 -9.76 10.60
C SER A 98 -0.48 -9.06 9.26
N MET A 99 -1.16 -7.93 9.33
CA MET A 99 -1.39 -7.06 8.18
C MET A 99 -0.72 -5.72 8.43
N VAL A 100 -0.15 -5.14 7.39
CA VAL A 100 0.19 -3.71 7.36
C VAL A 100 -1.12 -2.95 7.19
N VAL A 101 -1.54 -2.26 8.26
CA VAL A 101 -2.82 -1.56 8.30
C VAL A 101 -2.59 -0.06 8.17
N PRO A 102 -3.24 0.61 7.21
CA PRO A 102 -3.23 2.06 7.06
C PRO A 102 -3.75 2.75 8.32
N VAL A 103 -3.39 4.02 8.49
CA VAL A 103 -4.01 4.84 9.54
C VAL A 103 -5.47 5.07 9.15
N MET A 104 -6.38 4.51 9.94
CA MET A 104 -7.82 4.66 9.72
C MET A 104 -8.28 6.06 10.17
N PRO A 105 -9.24 6.67 9.45
CA PRO A 105 -9.78 7.98 9.80
C PRO A 105 -10.57 7.92 11.13
N CYS A 106 -11.26 6.82 11.39
CA CYS A 106 -11.95 6.60 12.66
C CYS A 106 -11.02 5.97 13.70
N GLN A 107 -10.99 6.57 14.88
CA GLN A 107 -10.19 6.13 16.03
C GLN A 107 -11.07 5.72 17.23
N CYS A 108 -12.35 5.39 17.02
CA CYS A 108 -13.23 4.95 18.10
C CYS A 108 -12.73 3.63 18.71
N ALA A 109 -13.23 3.27 19.91
CA ALA A 109 -12.79 2.07 20.61
C ALA A 109 -12.93 0.79 19.77
N ASP A 110 -14.02 0.67 19.02
CA ASP A 110 -14.31 -0.47 18.15
C ASP A 110 -13.32 -0.55 16.98
N CYS A 111 -13.10 0.57 16.27
CA CYS A 111 -12.13 0.62 15.18
C CYS A 111 -10.71 0.33 15.67
N ARG A 112 -10.33 0.82 16.86
CA ARG A 112 -9.03 0.49 17.46
C ARG A 112 -8.90 -0.99 17.77
N GLN A 113 -9.94 -1.62 18.31
CA GLN A 113 -9.93 -3.06 18.58
C GLN A 113 -9.72 -3.87 17.29
N VAL A 114 -10.42 -3.51 16.22
CA VAL A 114 -10.23 -4.16 14.90
C VAL A 114 -8.84 -3.90 14.35
N MET A 115 -8.31 -2.67 14.42
CA MET A 115 -6.95 -2.36 13.96
C MET A 115 -5.88 -3.14 14.72
N THR A 116 -6.02 -3.29 16.04
CA THR A 116 -5.11 -4.11 16.85
C THR A 116 -5.16 -5.58 16.42
N PHE A 117 -6.36 -6.12 16.19
CA PHE A 117 -6.52 -7.47 15.64
C PHE A 117 -5.86 -7.62 14.26
N LEU A 118 -6.02 -6.65 13.36
CA LEU A 118 -5.42 -6.72 12.03
C LEU A 118 -3.88 -6.77 12.08
N LYS A 119 -3.27 -6.10 13.06
CA LYS A 119 -1.82 -6.11 13.29
C LYS A 119 -1.31 -7.35 14.02
N SER A 120 -2.17 -8.14 14.66
CA SER A 120 -1.74 -9.32 15.42
C SER A 120 -1.33 -10.46 14.49
N GLN A 121 -0.33 -11.24 14.89
CA GLN A 121 0.13 -12.41 14.12
C GLN A 121 -0.72 -13.66 14.40
N ASP A 122 -1.33 -13.73 15.59
CA ASP A 122 -1.82 -15.00 16.15
C ASP A 122 -3.22 -15.41 15.70
N SER A 123 -3.94 -14.55 14.99
CA SER A 123 -5.33 -14.82 14.63
C SER A 123 -5.69 -14.41 13.22
N ALA A 124 -6.31 -15.35 12.51
CA ALA A 124 -6.95 -15.15 11.23
C ALA A 124 -8.33 -14.46 11.35
N GLY A 125 -8.95 -14.50 12.55
CA GLY A 125 -10.33 -14.06 12.74
C GLY A 125 -10.63 -13.42 14.09
N LEU A 126 -11.57 -12.50 14.10
CA LEU A 126 -12.09 -11.83 15.29
C LEU A 126 -13.61 -11.91 15.29
N THR A 127 -14.21 -12.29 16.42
CA THR A 127 -15.66 -12.28 16.59
C THR A 127 -16.03 -11.37 17.74
N LEU A 128 -16.85 -10.37 17.47
CA LEU A 128 -17.24 -9.35 18.44
C LEU A 128 -18.78 -9.32 18.62
N PRO A 129 -19.32 -9.58 19.82
CA PRO A 129 -20.71 -9.30 20.12
C PRO A 129 -20.92 -7.79 20.26
N MET A 130 -21.79 -7.19 19.44
CA MET A 130 -22.07 -5.76 19.54
C MET A 130 -23.44 -5.41 18.93
N ALA A 131 -23.99 -4.26 19.34
CA ALA A 131 -25.24 -3.73 18.80
C ALA A 131 -25.15 -3.40 17.30
N GLU A 132 -26.29 -3.32 16.62
CA GLU A 132 -26.36 -3.15 15.17
C GLU A 132 -25.67 -1.89 14.66
N ALA A 133 -25.90 -0.74 15.31
CA ALA A 133 -25.26 0.52 14.93
C ALA A 133 -23.73 0.43 14.96
N ARG A 134 -23.16 -0.24 15.96
CA ARG A 134 -21.71 -0.47 16.09
C ARG A 134 -21.20 -1.42 15.01
N ARG A 135 -21.94 -2.51 14.71
CA ARG A 135 -21.57 -3.43 13.61
C ARG A 135 -21.53 -2.70 12.27
N LYS A 136 -22.58 -1.93 11.96
CA LYS A 136 -22.68 -1.18 10.71
C LYS A 136 -21.53 -0.19 10.57
N HIS A 137 -21.19 0.52 11.65
CA HIS A 137 -20.04 1.42 11.65
C HIS A 137 -18.73 0.72 11.25
N ILE A 138 -18.42 -0.43 11.85
CA ILE A 138 -17.20 -1.18 11.51
C ILE A 138 -17.22 -1.62 10.04
N ILE A 139 -18.34 -2.19 9.58
CA ILE A 139 -18.48 -2.64 8.19
C ILE A 139 -18.21 -1.49 7.23
N ASP A 140 -18.92 -0.37 7.39
CA ASP A 140 -18.80 0.79 6.51
C ASP A 140 -17.36 1.35 6.50
N GLN A 141 -16.69 1.42 7.67
CA GLN A 141 -15.31 1.93 7.77
C GLN A 141 -14.27 1.02 7.11
N PHE A 142 -14.43 -0.31 7.22
CA PHE A 142 -13.42 -1.26 6.74
C PHE A 142 -13.67 -1.74 5.31
N GLU A 143 -14.91 -1.70 4.79
CA GLU A 143 -15.17 -1.92 3.37
C GLU A 143 -14.47 -0.87 2.49
N GLN A 144 -14.51 0.39 2.92
CA GLN A 144 -13.86 1.51 2.20
C GLN A 144 -12.34 1.47 2.26
N SER A 145 -11.75 0.65 3.15
CA SER A 145 -10.30 0.58 3.33
C SER A 145 -9.58 -0.18 2.22
N GLY A 146 -10.29 -1.02 1.44
CA GLY A 146 -9.67 -1.90 0.45
C GLY A 146 -8.78 -3.00 1.04
N LEU A 147 -8.83 -3.24 2.35
CA LEU A 147 -8.04 -4.29 3.03
C LEU A 147 -8.47 -5.72 2.68
N GLY A 148 -9.61 -5.89 1.99
CA GLY A 148 -10.09 -7.19 1.54
C GLY A 148 -10.53 -8.11 2.67
N LEU A 149 -11.01 -7.53 3.78
CA LEU A 149 -11.51 -8.29 4.92
C LEU A 149 -12.85 -8.95 4.59
N THR A 150 -13.06 -10.16 5.07
CA THR A 150 -14.39 -10.79 5.08
C THR A 150 -15.10 -10.40 6.37
N MET A 151 -16.32 -9.84 6.26
CA MET A 151 -17.11 -9.42 7.42
C MET A 151 -18.51 -10.02 7.35
N ASP A 152 -18.85 -10.87 8.32
CA ASP A 152 -20.13 -11.57 8.38
C ASP A 152 -20.88 -11.25 9.69
N VAL A 153 -22.20 -11.09 9.59
CA VAL A 153 -23.06 -10.93 10.77
C VAL A 153 -23.66 -12.28 11.15
N LEU A 154 -23.25 -12.80 12.30
CA LEU A 154 -23.77 -14.04 12.87
C LEU A 154 -25.05 -13.73 13.68
N ARG A 155 -26.20 -14.16 13.14
CA ARG A 155 -27.54 -13.91 13.69
C ARG A 155 -27.98 -14.94 14.73
N GLN A 156 -27.07 -15.34 15.62
CA GLN A 156 -27.35 -16.30 16.69
C GLN A 156 -27.16 -15.65 18.06
N GLY A 157 -28.22 -15.64 18.87
CA GLY A 157 -28.26 -14.97 20.18
C GLY A 157 -28.44 -13.45 20.08
N SER A 158 -28.61 -12.78 21.22
CA SER A 158 -28.61 -11.31 21.31
C SER A 158 -27.54 -10.87 22.30
N PRO A 159 -26.67 -9.89 21.96
CA PRO A 159 -26.58 -9.21 20.66
C PRO A 159 -25.96 -10.10 19.56
N TYR A 160 -26.31 -9.86 18.29
CA TYR A 160 -25.64 -10.49 17.14
C TYR A 160 -24.14 -10.18 17.12
N LYS A 161 -23.37 -11.09 16.51
CA LYS A 161 -21.91 -11.00 16.47
C LYS A 161 -21.44 -10.57 15.09
N LEU A 162 -20.41 -9.73 15.03
CA LEU A 162 -19.66 -9.45 13.81
C LEU A 162 -18.42 -10.35 13.78
N ARG A 163 -18.32 -11.20 12.77
CA ARG A 163 -17.14 -12.00 12.47
C ARG A 163 -16.32 -11.27 11.40
N ILE A 164 -15.05 -11.00 11.69
CA ILE A 164 -14.10 -10.35 10.80
C ILE A 164 -12.98 -11.36 10.54
N ALA A 165 -12.67 -11.65 9.28
CA ALA A 165 -11.58 -12.53 8.90
C ALA A 165 -10.59 -11.80 7.99
N LYS A 166 -9.31 -12.04 8.22
CA LYS A 166 -8.23 -11.57 7.36
C LYS A 166 -8.20 -12.40 6.07
N PRO A 167 -7.63 -11.86 4.98
CA PRO A 167 -7.48 -12.62 3.74
C PRO A 167 -6.68 -13.91 3.97
N ALA A 168 -7.17 -15.05 3.51
CA ALA A 168 -6.42 -16.32 3.63
C ALA A 168 -5.14 -16.35 2.77
N ASN A 169 -4.99 -15.42 1.84
CA ASN A 169 -3.92 -15.39 0.85
C ASN A 169 -2.82 -14.36 1.16
N LEU A 170 -2.66 -13.92 2.42
CA LEU A 170 -1.64 -12.93 2.81
C LEU A 170 -0.23 -13.35 2.37
N ARG A 171 0.16 -14.60 2.66
CA ARG A 171 1.47 -15.13 2.26
C ARG A 171 1.63 -15.20 0.75
N ALA A 172 0.66 -15.76 0.03
CA ALA A 172 0.68 -15.83 -1.43
C ALA A 172 0.72 -14.43 -2.09
N LYS A 173 0.13 -13.42 -1.45
CA LYS A 173 0.25 -12.01 -1.87
C LYS A 173 1.68 -11.49 -1.65
N ALA A 174 2.29 -11.77 -0.50
CA ALA A 174 3.68 -11.39 -0.21
C ALA A 174 4.68 -12.07 -1.16
N GLU A 175 4.49 -13.36 -1.46
CA GLU A 175 5.31 -14.12 -2.42
C GLU A 175 5.22 -13.53 -3.82
N ARG A 176 4.00 -13.23 -4.32
CA ARG A 176 3.82 -12.56 -5.61
C ARG A 176 4.48 -11.19 -5.66
N GLN A 177 4.36 -10.41 -4.58
CA GLN A 177 5.02 -9.12 -4.48
C GLN A 177 6.55 -9.27 -4.53
N ARG A 178 7.11 -10.26 -3.85
CA ARG A 178 8.54 -10.55 -3.86
C ARG A 178 9.03 -10.90 -5.27
N LEU A 179 8.35 -11.81 -5.96
CA LEU A 179 8.66 -12.17 -7.35
C LEU A 179 8.62 -10.95 -8.27
N GLN A 180 7.62 -10.08 -8.11
CA GLN A 180 7.52 -8.84 -8.86
C GLN A 180 8.71 -7.90 -8.60
N HIS A 181 9.15 -7.78 -7.34
CA HIS A 181 10.30 -6.97 -6.97
C HIS A 181 11.60 -7.54 -7.52
N GLU A 182 11.78 -8.86 -7.49
CA GLU A 182 12.94 -9.57 -8.10
C GLU A 182 13.01 -9.29 -9.61
N GLN A 183 11.87 -9.37 -10.31
CA GLN A 183 11.78 -9.05 -11.74
C GLN A 183 12.13 -7.59 -12.05
N TRP A 184 11.62 -6.65 -11.25
CA TRP A 184 11.94 -5.23 -11.43
C TRP A 184 13.41 -4.92 -11.17
N LEU A 185 13.98 -5.48 -10.10
CA LEU A 185 15.40 -5.30 -9.81
C LEU A 185 16.27 -5.82 -10.94
N ALA A 186 16.01 -7.04 -11.42
CA ALA A 186 16.75 -7.62 -12.54
C ALA A 186 16.62 -6.80 -13.84
N ALA A 187 15.43 -6.25 -14.12
CA ALA A 187 15.19 -5.43 -15.30
C ALA A 187 15.82 -4.02 -15.21
N LEU A 188 15.96 -3.49 -14.00
CA LEU A 188 16.62 -2.20 -13.75
C LEU A 188 18.15 -2.29 -13.76
N GLY A 189 18.73 -3.48 -13.82
CA GLY A 189 20.19 -3.71 -13.89
C GLY A 189 20.89 -3.31 -12.62
#